data_AF-M6ZL62-F1
#
_entry.id   AF-M6ZL62-F1
#
_cell.length_a   1.000
_cell.length_b   1.000
_cell.length_c   1.000
_cell.angle_alpha   90.00
_cell.angle_beta   90.00
_cell.angle_gamma   90.00
#
_symmetry.space_group_name_H-M   'P 1'
#
loop_
_entity.id
_entity.type
_entity.pdbx_description
1 polymer ?
#
loop_
_entity_poly.entity_id
_entity_poly.type
_entity_poly.pdbx_seq_one_letter_code
_entity_poly.pdbx_strand_id
1 'polypeptide(L)'
;MNSNNIPFKIVKKKGDKEELCSYFENGNFPCGLGTYLTKKGHIIRGIGIVINDEGKKFLKVSDPYGYMIQYELDVLFDLGVPTALYLENF
;
A
#
# COMPACT_ATOMS: atom_id res chain seq x y z
N MET A 1 -22.69 0.06 -9.60
CA MET A 1 -21.90 1.28 -9.37
C MET A 1 -21.27 1.64 -10.68
N ASN A 2 -21.71 2.74 -11.32
CA ASN A 2 -21.04 3.27 -12.50
C ASN A 2 -19.69 3.82 -12.05
N SER A 3 -18.62 3.06 -12.30
CA SER A 3 -17.25 3.53 -12.17
C SER A 3 -17.07 4.72 -13.12
N ASN A 4 -16.55 5.85 -12.64
CA ASN A 4 -16.50 7.15 -13.33
C ASN A 4 -15.61 7.22 -14.59
N ASN A 5 -15.69 6.28 -15.54
CA ASN A 5 -14.84 6.22 -16.75
C ASN A 5 -13.35 6.43 -16.46
N ILE A 6 -12.92 6.05 -15.26
CA ILE A 6 -11.53 6.14 -14.86
C ILE A 6 -10.84 4.94 -15.54
N PRO A 7 -9.81 5.13 -16.38
CA PRO A 7 -9.13 4.05 -17.11
C PRO A 7 -8.28 3.15 -16.19
N PHE A 8 -8.51 3.23 -14.88
CA PHE A 8 -7.78 2.55 -13.85
C PHE A 8 -8.68 1.55 -13.12
N LYS A 9 -8.19 0.34 -12.89
CA LYS A 9 -8.82 -0.64 -11.99
C LYS A 9 -8.12 -0.69 -10.65
N ILE A 10 -8.91 -0.91 -9.61
CA ILE A 10 -8.37 -1.30 -8.31
C ILE A 10 -7.97 -2.77 -8.39
N VAL A 11 -6.68 -3.05 -8.24
CA VAL A 11 -6.17 -4.42 -8.12
C VAL A 11 -6.06 -4.78 -6.66
N LYS A 12 -6.63 -5.92 -6.27
CA LYS A 12 -6.43 -6.53 -4.96
C LYS A 12 -5.73 -7.86 -5.17
N LYS A 13 -4.49 -7.96 -4.70
CA LYS A 13 -3.70 -9.18 -4.76
C LYS A 13 -3.09 -9.48 -3.42
N LYS A 14 -2.65 -10.73 -3.21
CA LYS A 14 -1.84 -11.07 -2.05
C LYS A 14 -0.62 -10.14 -2.03
N GLY A 15 -0.37 -9.52 -0.88
CA GLY A 15 0.72 -8.58 -0.69
C GLY A 15 2.04 -9.30 -0.93
N ASP A 16 2.86 -8.71 -1.78
CA ASP A 16 4.24 -9.07 -2.03
C ASP A 16 5.11 -7.88 -1.63
N LYS A 17 6.09 -8.12 -0.75
CA LYS A 17 6.91 -7.05 -0.17
C LYS A 17 7.81 -6.41 -1.20
N GLU A 18 8.41 -7.22 -2.08
CA GLU A 18 9.35 -6.73 -3.09
C GLU A 18 8.62 -5.95 -4.16
N GLU A 19 7.47 -6.47 -4.60
CA GLU A 19 6.62 -5.81 -5.58
C GLU A 19 6.07 -4.48 -5.05
N LEU A 20 5.69 -4.44 -3.77
CA LEU A 20 5.25 -3.20 -3.12
C LEU A 20 6.38 -2.16 -3.07
N CYS A 21 7.60 -2.57 -2.72
CA CYS A 21 8.76 -1.68 -2.71
C CYS A 21 9.03 -1.14 -4.12
N SER A 22 9.08 -2.04 -5.11
CA SER A 22 9.28 -1.68 -6.52
C SER A 22 8.20 -0.72 -7.02
N TYR A 23 6.95 -0.93 -6.61
CA TYR A 23 5.83 -0.06 -6.95
C TYR A 23 5.95 1.34 -6.32
N PHE A 24 6.37 1.46 -5.06
CA PHE A 24 6.57 2.79 -4.47
C PHE A 24 7.77 3.53 -5.04
N GLU A 25 8.77 2.82 -5.59
CA GLU A 25 9.92 3.41 -6.25
C GLU A 25 9.62 3.83 -7.70
N ASN A 26 8.83 3.05 -8.43
CA ASN A 26 8.67 3.19 -9.89
C ASN A 26 7.22 3.46 -10.35
N GLY A 27 6.25 3.30 -9.46
CA GLY A 27 4.83 3.38 -9.76
C GLY A 27 4.34 4.82 -9.84
N ASN A 28 3.46 5.08 -10.80
CA ASN A 28 2.91 6.42 -11.05
C ASN A 28 1.58 6.69 -10.33
N PHE A 29 0.98 5.69 -9.69
CA PHE A 29 -0.34 5.82 -9.06
C PHE A 29 -0.29 5.51 -7.56
N PRO A 30 -1.25 6.00 -6.76
CA PRO A 30 -1.31 5.70 -5.33
C PRO A 30 -1.38 4.19 -5.07
N CYS A 31 -0.60 3.73 -4.09
CA CYS A 31 -0.68 2.38 -3.53
C CYS A 31 -1.01 2.44 -2.05
N GLY A 32 -1.81 1.48 -1.59
CA GLY A 32 -2.13 1.29 -0.20
C GLY A 32 -1.99 -0.17 0.21
N LEU A 33 -1.77 -0.38 1.51
CA LEU A 33 -1.82 -1.70 2.13
C LEU A 33 -3.18 -1.90 2.79
N GLY A 34 -3.72 -3.10 2.67
CA GLY A 34 -4.95 -3.51 3.33
C GLY A 34 -4.90 -4.96 3.76
N THR A 35 -5.89 -5.38 4.55
CA THR A 35 -6.05 -6.78 4.93
C THR A 35 -6.93 -7.50 3.91
N TYR A 36 -6.50 -8.69 3.47
CA TYR A 36 -7.30 -9.55 2.60
C TYR A 36 -8.66 -9.93 3.23
N LEU A 37 -8.71 -9.92 4.56
CA LEU A 37 -9.82 -10.40 5.38
C LEU A 37 -10.96 -9.39 5.60
N THR A 38 -10.75 -8.08 5.41
CA THR A 38 -11.80 -7.10 5.73
C THR A 38 -12.60 -6.71 4.50
N LYS A 39 -13.90 -7.05 4.48
CA LYS A 39 -14.86 -6.56 3.47
C LYS A 39 -14.91 -5.02 3.39
N LYS A 40 -14.57 -4.34 4.48
CA LYS A 40 -14.52 -2.87 4.59
C LYS A 40 -13.15 -2.25 4.28
N GLY A 41 -12.11 -3.07 4.03
CA GLY A 41 -10.78 -2.66 3.58
C GLY A 41 -10.26 -1.38 4.23
N HIS A 42 -9.73 -1.46 5.46
CA HIS A 42 -8.97 -0.33 5.98
C HIS A 42 -7.70 -0.24 5.12
N ILE A 43 -7.65 0.79 4.26
CA ILE A 43 -6.52 1.02 3.36
C ILE A 43 -5.61 2.02 4.05
N ILE A 44 -4.43 1.54 4.41
CA ILE A 44 -3.32 2.37 4.81
C ILE A 44 -2.77 3.01 3.53
N ARG A 45 -3.00 4.30 3.33
CA ARG A 45 -2.48 5.03 2.17
C ARG A 45 -0.98 5.21 2.32
N GLY A 46 -0.21 4.41 1.58
CA GLY A 46 1.23 4.59 1.52
C GLY A 46 1.61 5.83 0.72
N ILE A 47 2.59 6.57 1.20
CA ILE A 47 3.21 7.71 0.53
C ILE A 47 4.52 7.27 -0.13
N GLY A 48 5.24 6.35 0.50
CA GLY A 48 6.52 5.84 0.00
C GLY A 48 7.19 4.91 1.00
N ILE A 49 8.31 4.31 0.58
CA ILE A 49 9.16 3.48 1.43
C ILE A 49 10.34 4.30 1.95
N VAL A 50 10.65 4.15 3.23
CA VAL A 50 11.83 4.71 3.89
C VAL A 50 12.70 3.56 4.37
N ILE A 51 14.01 3.68 4.18
CA ILE A 51 14.99 2.68 4.64
C ILE A 51 15.79 3.33 5.77
N ASN A 52 15.93 2.64 6.90
CA ASN A 52 16.77 3.11 8.01
C ASN A 52 18.24 2.67 7.83
N ASP A 53 19.12 3.11 8.73
CA ASP A 53 20.55 2.77 8.69
C ASP A 53 20.84 1.26 8.87
N GLU A 54 19.87 0.51 9.41
CA GLU A 54 19.93 -0.95 9.57
C GLU A 54 19.42 -1.71 8.34
N GLY A 55 18.96 -1.03 7.28
CA GLY A 55 18.39 -1.63 6.09
C GLY A 55 16.93 -2.09 6.23
N LYS A 56 16.27 -1.80 7.36
CA LYS A 56 14.84 -2.08 7.56
C LYS A 56 14.00 -1.12 6.74
N LYS A 57 12.93 -1.66 6.14
CA LYS A 57 12.02 -0.91 5.27
C LYS A 57 10.75 -0.53 6.03
N PHE A 58 10.37 0.74 5.92
CA PHE A 58 9.20 1.31 6.55
C PHE A 58 8.26 1.88 5.50
N LEU A 59 6.97 1.56 5.60
CA LEU A 59 5.93 2.24 4.85
C LEU A 59 5.62 3.56 5.54
N LYS A 60 5.85 4.67 4.83
CA LYS A 60 5.42 6.00 5.26
C LYS A 60 3.95 6.20 4.86
N VAL A 61 3.13 6.65 5.79
CA VAL A 61 1.67 6.76 5.66
C VAL A 61 1.23 8.13 6.14
N SER A 62 0.25 8.72 5.44
CA SER A 62 -0.50 9.87 5.95
C SER A 62 -1.81 9.37 6.48
N ASP A 63 -2.10 9.65 7.74
CA ASP A 63 -3.46 9.47 8.23
C ASP A 63 -4.41 10.55 7.63
N PRO A 64 -5.73 10.40 7.78
CA PRO A 64 -6.72 11.38 7.28
C PRO A 64 -6.65 12.76 7.96
N TYR A 65 -5.99 12.86 9.12
CA TYR A 65 -5.81 14.07 9.91
C TYR A 65 -4.46 14.76 9.63
N GLY A 66 -3.65 14.23 8.71
CA GLY A 66 -2.37 14.80 8.30
C GLY A 66 -1.16 14.35 9.12
N TYR A 67 -1.32 13.37 10.02
CA TYR A 67 -0.20 12.80 10.76
C TYR A 67 0.59 11.82 9.90
N MET A 68 1.91 11.96 9.94
CA MET A 68 2.84 11.08 9.24
C MET A 68 3.24 9.94 10.16
N ILE A 69 2.85 8.72 9.80
CA ILE A 69 3.15 7.50 10.54
C ILE A 69 4.08 6.63 9.70
N GLN A 70 5.00 5.92 10.35
CA GLN A 70 5.86 4.94 9.71
C GLN A 70 5.55 3.56 10.29
N TYR A 71 5.24 2.61 9.43
CA TYR A 71 5.02 1.21 9.82
C TYR A 71 6.15 0.36 9.26
N GLU A 72 6.76 -0.46 10.09
CA GLU A 72 7.74 -1.44 9.63
C GLU A 72 7.05 -2.45 8.70
N LEU A 73 7.59 -2.61 7.48
CA LEU A 73 6.97 -3.44 6.46
C LEU A 73 6.90 -4.91 6.87
N ASP A 74 7.96 -5.42 7.50
CA ASP A 74 8.00 -6.82 7.94
C ASP A 74 6.90 -7.10 8.98
N VAL A 75 6.72 -6.20 9.95
CA VAL A 75 5.64 -6.29 10.94
C VAL A 75 4.26 -6.27 10.28
N LEU A 76 4.03 -5.41 9.27
CA LEU A 76 2.74 -5.36 8.57
C LEU A 76 2.43 -6.66 7.81
N PHE A 77 3.45 -7.27 7.20
CA PHE A 77 3.30 -8.54 6.51
C PHE A 77 3.09 -9.69 7.49
N ASP A 78 3.81 -9.70 8.62
CA ASP A 78 3.65 -10.69 9.71
C ASP A 78 2.26 -10.62 10.35
N LEU A 79 1.72 -9.41 10.54
CA LEU A 79 0.37 -9.17 11.08
C LEU A 79 -0.74 -9.61 10.13
N GLY A 80 -0.42 -10.09 8.92
CA GLY A 80 -1.43 -10.51 7.97
C GLY A 80 -2.18 -9.31 7.38
N VAL A 81 -1.45 -8.26 6.99
CA VAL A 81 -1.91 -7.22 6.06
C VAL A 81 -1.51 -7.54 4.59
N PRO A 82 -1.77 -8.75 4.01
CA PRO A 82 -1.21 -9.14 2.73
C PRO A 82 -2.12 -8.70 1.59
N THR A 83 -2.50 -7.44 1.49
CA THR A 83 -3.17 -6.97 0.27
C THR A 83 -2.60 -5.64 -0.17
N ALA A 84 -1.82 -5.70 -1.24
CA ALA A 84 -1.46 -4.49 -1.98
C ALA A 84 -2.66 -4.08 -2.82
N LEU A 85 -3.06 -2.81 -2.65
CA LEU A 85 -4.12 -2.18 -3.41
C LEU A 85 -3.53 -1.01 -4.16
N TYR A 86 -3.50 -1.11 -5.48
CA TYR A 86 -2.93 -0.09 -6.35
C TYR A 86 -3.77 0.03 -7.62
N LEU A 87 -3.59 1.14 -8.32
CA LEU A 87 -4.29 1.44 -9.56
C LEU A 87 -3.43 1.01 -10.74
N GLU A 88 -4.01 0.19 -11.62
CA GLU A 88 -3.40 -0.17 -12.91
C GLU A 88 -4.25 0.38 -14.04
N ASN A 89 -3.59 0.89 -15.09
CA ASN A 89 -4.27 1.12 -16.37
C ASN A 89 -4.83 -0.22 -16.89
N PHE A 90 -6.04 -0.17 -17.42
CA PHE A 90 -6.66 -1.31 -18.12
C PHE A 90 -5.91 -1.67 -19.40
#